data_AF-A0A520SFR4-F1
#
_entry.id   AF-A0A520SFR4-F1
#
_cell.length_a   1.000
_cell.length_b   1.000
_cell.length_c   1.000
_cell.angle_alpha   90.00
_cell.angle_beta   90.00
_cell.angle_gamma   90.00
#
_symmetry.space_group_name_H-M   'P 1'
#
loop_
_entity.id
_entity.type
_entity.pdbx_description
1 polymer ?
#
loop_
_entity_poly.entity_id
_entity_poly.type
_entity_poly.pdbx_seq_one_letter_code
_entity_poly.pdbx_strand_id
1 'polypeptide(L)'
;MWQSILFVRIQRRQVCLLMLALAILGTRLAWGQETLVVDQSDNRGWVFSAKPDISLPGEAPIRGIGDHAGGNASLNFSTTLGNDSSRAATLAQSNFPASMSDIETFNDLTSMSWRVHHSSTGGYPKIAIWANWEDSGGAKREAIYFRPESLAINADQWDRVVIDLNTSEFKNNGATTGGDKVTRTFATWLQTIGDFRIESIQISYNSPANTAYESYVDYIEINGTTFDFEGAIPLEPDAATAVTLPLWPLGLAAGLMAWFGRGRLSQLRHS
;
A
#
# COMPACT_ATOMS: atom_id res chain seq x y z
N MET A 1 27.38 54.31 -4.67
CA MET A 1 25.96 54.05 -4.37
C MET A 1 25.26 53.27 -5.51
N TRP A 2 25.89 52.24 -6.08
CA TRP A 2 25.35 51.49 -7.24
C TRP A 2 25.54 49.97 -7.14
N GLN A 3 26.05 49.44 -6.02
CA GLN A 3 26.20 47.99 -5.81
C GLN A 3 25.12 47.38 -4.89
N SER A 4 24.41 48.19 -4.12
CA SER A 4 23.41 47.70 -3.15
C SER A 4 22.04 47.37 -3.76
N ILE A 5 21.73 47.88 -4.97
CA ILE A 5 20.40 47.69 -5.60
C ILE A 5 20.35 46.38 -6.42
N LEU A 6 21.49 45.90 -6.92
CA LEU A 6 21.57 44.68 -7.72
C LEU A 6 21.42 43.41 -6.85
N PHE A 7 21.98 43.42 -5.63
CA PHE A 7 21.89 42.31 -4.69
C PHE A 7 20.45 42.07 -4.17
N VAL A 8 19.69 43.15 -3.93
CA VAL A 8 18.30 43.06 -3.42
C VAL A 8 17.33 42.54 -4.49
N ARG A 9 17.57 42.84 -5.78
CA ARG A 9 16.73 42.33 -6.88
C ARG A 9 16.96 40.84 -7.17
N ILE A 10 18.17 40.33 -6.95
CA ILE A 10 18.49 38.91 -7.16
C ILE A 10 17.91 38.05 -6.03
N GLN A 11 17.95 38.51 -4.78
CA GLN A 11 17.35 37.77 -3.66
C GLN A 11 15.81 37.67 -3.75
N ARG A 12 15.11 38.72 -4.20
CA ARG A 12 13.64 38.65 -4.36
C ARG A 12 13.19 37.67 -5.44
N ARG A 13 13.97 37.48 -6.52
CA ARG A 13 13.66 36.51 -7.58
C ARG A 13 13.84 35.06 -7.10
N GLN A 14 14.84 34.78 -6.26
CA GLN A 14 15.02 33.45 -5.69
C GLN A 14 13.92 33.09 -4.69
N VAL A 15 13.46 34.04 -3.87
CA VAL A 15 12.37 33.79 -2.91
C VAL A 15 11.02 33.55 -3.60
N CYS A 16 10.72 34.27 -4.69
CA CYS A 16 9.50 34.00 -5.47
C CYS A 16 9.54 32.66 -6.23
N LEU A 17 10.71 32.24 -6.71
CA LEU A 17 10.89 30.91 -7.32
C LEU A 17 10.80 29.77 -6.29
N LEU A 18 11.28 30.00 -5.05
CA LEU A 18 11.12 29.02 -3.96
C LEU A 18 9.66 28.91 -3.49
N MET A 19 8.92 30.02 -3.46
CA MET A 19 7.50 30.03 -3.08
C MET A 19 6.59 29.47 -4.18
N LEU A 20 6.96 29.62 -5.45
CA LEU A 20 6.25 28.97 -6.57
C LEU A 20 6.59 27.48 -6.67
N ALA A 21 7.80 27.05 -6.25
CA ALA A 21 8.15 25.64 -6.12
C ALA A 21 7.44 24.97 -4.92
N LEU A 22 7.19 25.70 -3.82
CA LEU A 22 6.39 25.21 -2.69
C LEU A 22 4.88 25.15 -3.00
N ALA A 23 4.37 25.94 -3.94
CA ALA A 23 2.97 25.91 -4.36
C ALA A 23 2.65 24.81 -5.40
N ILE A 24 3.65 24.10 -5.91
CA ILE A 24 3.50 22.92 -6.78
C ILE A 24 3.70 21.61 -5.98
N LEU A 25 3.87 21.68 -4.65
CA LEU A 25 3.39 20.61 -3.78
C LEU A 25 1.86 20.63 -3.81
N GLY A 26 1.33 20.21 -4.95
CA GLY A 26 -0.04 19.75 -5.04
C GLY A 26 -0.28 18.80 -3.90
N THR A 27 -1.43 18.96 -3.28
CA THR A 27 -2.14 17.93 -2.55
C THR A 27 -2.18 16.65 -3.39
N ARG A 28 -1.07 15.91 -3.40
CA ARG A 28 -1.07 14.50 -3.70
C ARG A 28 -1.79 13.91 -2.50
N LEU A 29 -3.01 13.41 -2.73
CA LEU A 29 -3.53 12.36 -1.88
C LEU A 29 -2.38 11.37 -1.71
N ALA A 30 -1.85 11.22 -0.49
CA ALA A 30 -0.65 10.45 -0.22
C ALA A 30 -1.00 8.97 -0.45
N TRP A 31 -0.63 8.47 -1.62
CA TRP A 31 -0.63 7.04 -1.92
C TRP A 31 0.79 6.60 -1.60
N GLY A 32 0.96 5.89 -0.48
CA GLY A 32 2.23 5.23 -0.17
C GLY A 32 2.43 4.13 -1.20
N GLN A 33 3.40 4.29 -2.09
CA GLN A 33 3.74 3.32 -3.12
C GLN A 33 5.18 2.87 -2.89
N GLU A 34 5.37 1.57 -2.71
CA GLU A 34 6.67 0.97 -2.46
C GLU A 34 6.91 -0.20 -3.43
N THR A 35 8.08 -0.21 -4.07
CA THR A 35 8.49 -1.34 -4.92
C THR A 35 8.98 -2.47 -4.04
N LEU A 36 8.35 -3.64 -4.18
CA LEU A 36 8.72 -4.85 -3.43
C LEU A 36 9.90 -5.53 -4.11
N VAL A 37 10.85 -5.97 -3.29
CA VAL A 37 11.90 -6.91 -3.69
C VAL A 37 11.37 -8.31 -3.37
N VAL A 38 11.02 -9.06 -4.41
CA VAL A 38 10.45 -10.41 -4.29
C VAL A 38 11.59 -11.43 -4.14
N ASP A 39 12.67 -11.27 -4.92
CA ASP A 39 13.92 -12.00 -4.75
C ASP A 39 15.15 -11.07 -4.85
N GLN A 40 16.35 -11.55 -4.46
CA GLN A 40 17.58 -10.73 -4.51
C GLN A 40 18.06 -10.36 -5.93
N SER A 41 17.37 -10.83 -6.98
CA SER A 41 17.69 -10.61 -8.40
C SER A 41 16.68 -9.74 -9.15
N ASP A 42 15.47 -9.52 -8.63
CA ASP A 42 14.40 -8.76 -9.26
C ASP A 42 13.85 -7.66 -8.32
N ASN A 43 14.33 -6.45 -8.56
CA ASN A 43 13.94 -5.24 -7.84
C ASN A 43 12.70 -4.54 -8.41
N ARG A 44 11.96 -5.15 -9.34
CA ARG A 44 10.97 -4.43 -10.16
C ARG A 44 9.60 -5.10 -10.34
N GLY A 45 9.36 -6.31 -9.86
CA GLY A 45 8.09 -7.00 -10.12
C GLY A 45 6.86 -6.30 -9.53
N TRP A 46 6.69 -6.40 -8.21
CA TRP A 46 5.46 -5.99 -7.54
C TRP A 46 5.57 -4.62 -6.90
N VAL A 47 4.49 -3.86 -6.96
CA VAL A 47 4.35 -2.57 -6.28
C VAL A 47 3.26 -2.69 -5.23
N PHE A 48 3.61 -2.45 -3.97
CA PHE A 48 2.66 -2.39 -2.87
C PHE A 48 2.11 -0.98 -2.70
N SER A 49 0.82 -0.89 -2.42
CA SER A 49 0.11 0.36 -2.17
C SER A 49 -0.87 0.17 -1.03
N ALA A 50 -0.98 1.19 -0.17
CA ALA A 50 -1.91 1.19 0.94
C ALA A 50 -2.60 2.56 1.07
N LYS A 51 -3.87 2.49 1.48
CA LYS A 51 -4.65 3.59 1.98
C LYS A 51 -5.32 3.13 3.29
N PRO A 52 -5.13 3.81 4.42
CA PRO A 52 -4.20 4.92 4.63
C PRO A 52 -2.73 4.54 4.36
N ASP A 53 -1.88 5.55 4.20
CA ASP A 53 -0.45 5.35 3.91
C ASP A 53 0.24 4.62 5.07
N ILE A 54 1.09 3.64 4.77
CA ILE A 54 1.79 2.80 5.77
C ILE A 54 2.69 3.59 6.72
N SER A 55 3.10 4.81 6.36
CA SER A 55 3.91 5.68 7.22
C SER A 55 3.11 6.36 8.33
N LEU A 56 1.77 6.26 8.30
CA LEU A 56 0.91 6.85 9.31
C LEU A 56 0.93 6.03 10.60
N PRO A 57 0.96 6.67 11.78
CA PRO A 57 0.95 5.97 13.05
C PRO A 57 -0.23 5.00 13.19
N GLY A 58 0.06 3.75 13.51
CA GLY A 58 -0.93 2.70 13.73
C GLY A 58 -1.35 1.95 12.47
N GLU A 59 -0.84 2.31 11.28
CA GLU A 59 -1.01 1.49 10.08
C GLU A 59 -0.09 0.29 10.10
N ALA A 60 -0.56 -0.83 9.52
CA ALA A 60 0.22 -2.05 9.48
C ALA A 60 1.46 -1.89 8.58
N PRO A 61 2.59 -2.55 8.87
CA PRO A 61 3.72 -2.62 7.94
C PRO A 61 3.33 -3.25 6.61
N ILE A 62 4.23 -3.20 5.61
CA ILE A 62 4.12 -4.05 4.42
C ILE A 62 4.44 -5.50 4.77
N ARG A 63 5.46 -5.74 5.60
CA ARG A 63 5.85 -7.07 6.05
C ARG A 63 4.81 -7.63 7.03
N GLY A 64 4.40 -8.87 6.80
CA GLY A 64 3.43 -9.62 7.59
C GLY A 64 4.08 -10.61 8.55
N ILE A 65 3.38 -11.72 8.78
CA ILE A 65 3.83 -12.85 9.61
C ILE A 65 4.68 -13.83 8.79
N GLY A 66 5.29 -14.83 9.45
CA GLY A 66 6.01 -15.91 8.76
C GLY A 66 5.10 -16.71 7.81
N ASP A 67 5.68 -17.24 6.73
CA ASP A 67 4.97 -17.90 5.64
C ASP A 67 4.33 -19.27 6.05
N HIS A 68 3.73 -19.96 5.08
CA HIS A 68 3.13 -21.28 5.31
C HIS A 68 4.14 -22.42 5.56
N ALA A 69 5.40 -22.24 5.19
CA ALA A 69 6.48 -23.23 5.21
C ALA A 69 7.50 -23.01 6.35
N GLY A 70 7.32 -21.99 7.17
CA GLY A 70 8.24 -21.62 8.25
C GLY A 70 9.35 -20.63 7.84
N GLY A 71 9.20 -19.96 6.70
CA GLY A 71 9.93 -18.78 6.28
C GLY A 71 9.62 -17.53 7.11
N ASN A 72 10.20 -16.40 6.71
CA ASN A 72 10.34 -15.24 7.57
C ASN A 72 9.35 -14.10 7.25
N ALA A 73 8.60 -14.14 6.14
CA ALA A 73 7.64 -13.08 5.83
C ALA A 73 6.56 -13.41 4.79
N SER A 74 5.47 -12.66 4.93
CA SER A 74 4.39 -12.51 3.96
C SER A 74 4.14 -11.02 3.70
N LEU A 75 3.30 -10.69 2.72
CA LEU A 75 2.73 -9.35 2.58
C LEU A 75 1.55 -9.18 3.51
N ASN A 76 1.51 -8.05 4.19
CA ASN A 76 0.46 -7.70 5.12
C ASN A 76 -0.65 -6.94 4.40
N PHE A 77 -1.83 -7.52 4.35
CA PHE A 77 -3.07 -6.93 3.84
C PHE A 77 -4.03 -6.57 4.97
N SER A 78 -3.57 -6.57 6.22
CA SER A 78 -4.40 -6.30 7.39
C SER A 78 -4.95 -4.89 7.36
N THR A 79 -6.16 -4.73 7.89
CA THR A 79 -6.90 -3.47 7.89
C THR A 79 -7.27 -3.09 9.32
N THR A 80 -7.17 -1.79 9.63
CA THR A 80 -7.40 -1.23 10.95
C THR A 80 -8.85 -0.73 11.10
N LEU A 81 -9.37 -0.73 12.33
CA LEU A 81 -10.71 -0.22 12.64
C LEU A 81 -10.81 1.29 12.37
N GLY A 82 -11.94 1.72 11.80
CA GLY A 82 -12.39 3.12 11.82
C GLY A 82 -12.36 3.86 10.48
N ASN A 83 -11.72 3.34 9.43
CA ASN A 83 -11.69 3.95 8.09
C ASN A 83 -11.77 2.90 6.97
N ASP A 84 -12.17 3.31 5.76
CA ASP A 84 -12.02 2.49 4.55
C ASP A 84 -10.52 2.25 4.30
N SER A 85 -10.06 1.01 4.51
CA SER A 85 -8.69 0.59 4.24
C SER A 85 -8.62 -0.21 2.96
N SER A 86 -7.64 0.11 2.11
CA SER A 86 -7.36 -0.54 0.84
C SER A 86 -5.88 -0.85 0.75
N ARG A 87 -5.56 -2.11 0.47
CA ARG A 87 -4.19 -2.57 0.26
C ARG A 87 -4.11 -3.36 -1.02
N ALA A 88 -3.07 -3.12 -1.82
CA ALA A 88 -2.88 -3.82 -3.08
C ALA A 88 -1.40 -4.04 -3.40
N ALA A 89 -1.06 -5.24 -3.86
CA ALA A 89 0.19 -5.50 -4.56
C ALA A 89 -0.12 -5.66 -6.05
N THR A 90 0.60 -4.95 -6.91
CA THR A 90 0.36 -4.93 -8.36
C THR A 90 1.63 -5.26 -9.13
N LEU A 91 1.56 -6.24 -10.03
CA LEU A 91 2.58 -6.59 -11.01
C LEU A 91 2.15 -6.05 -12.38
N ALA A 92 2.84 -5.01 -12.85
CA ALA A 92 2.64 -4.52 -14.20
C ALA A 92 3.21 -5.53 -15.21
N GLN A 93 2.55 -5.67 -16.37
CA GLN A 93 3.01 -6.59 -17.40
C GLN A 93 4.42 -6.25 -17.90
N SER A 94 4.79 -4.97 -17.93
CA SER A 94 6.15 -4.51 -18.28
C SER A 94 7.24 -5.04 -17.34
N ASN A 95 6.84 -5.54 -16.18
CA ASN A 95 7.73 -6.08 -15.14
C ASN A 95 7.56 -7.60 -14.99
N PHE A 96 6.90 -8.28 -15.94
CA PHE A 96 6.84 -9.74 -15.94
C PHE A 96 8.26 -10.31 -16.11
N PRO A 97 8.65 -11.32 -15.30
CA PRO A 97 9.94 -11.96 -15.43
C PRO A 97 10.03 -12.72 -16.76
N ALA A 98 11.25 -13.08 -17.16
CA ALA A 98 11.50 -13.81 -18.41
C ALA A 98 10.73 -15.14 -18.50
N SER A 99 10.45 -15.80 -17.37
CA SER A 99 9.62 -17.02 -17.32
C SER A 99 8.15 -16.80 -17.73
N MET A 100 7.72 -15.54 -17.78
CA MET A 100 6.38 -15.11 -18.19
C MET A 100 6.40 -14.33 -19.51
N SER A 101 7.47 -14.45 -20.31
CA SER A 101 7.60 -13.73 -21.59
C SER A 101 6.48 -14.00 -22.59
N ASP A 102 5.88 -15.19 -22.49
CA ASP A 102 4.85 -15.67 -23.40
C ASP A 102 3.43 -15.31 -22.93
N ILE A 103 3.31 -14.52 -21.84
CA ILE A 103 2.02 -14.12 -21.25
C ILE A 103 1.74 -12.67 -21.64
N GLU A 104 1.01 -12.47 -22.73
CA GLU A 104 0.67 -11.13 -23.23
C GLU A 104 -0.80 -10.77 -22.98
N THR A 105 -1.69 -11.74 -23.15
CA THR A 105 -3.15 -11.57 -23.16
C THR A 105 -3.83 -12.44 -22.12
N PHE A 106 -5.13 -12.23 -21.92
CA PHE A 106 -5.92 -13.06 -21.00
C PHE A 106 -5.97 -14.53 -21.44
N ASN A 107 -5.93 -14.80 -22.75
CA ASN A 107 -5.89 -16.15 -23.31
C ASN A 107 -4.59 -16.91 -22.96
N ASP A 108 -3.52 -16.21 -22.62
CA ASP A 108 -2.25 -16.82 -22.26
C ASP A 108 -2.21 -17.29 -20.79
N LEU A 109 -3.19 -16.91 -19.96
CA LEU A 109 -3.29 -17.35 -18.57
C LEU A 109 -3.82 -18.79 -18.50
N THR A 110 -2.99 -19.70 -17.98
CA THR A 110 -3.29 -21.13 -17.85
C THR A 110 -3.44 -21.59 -16.40
N SER A 111 -2.87 -20.87 -15.44
CA SER A 111 -3.06 -21.13 -14.01
C SER A 111 -2.80 -19.89 -13.16
N MET A 112 -3.58 -19.74 -12.08
CA MET A 112 -3.33 -18.74 -11.04
C MET A 112 -3.68 -19.33 -9.67
N SER A 113 -2.81 -19.12 -8.69
CA SER A 113 -3.10 -19.45 -7.29
C SER A 113 -2.37 -18.49 -6.35
N TRP A 114 -2.79 -18.43 -5.09
CA TRP A 114 -2.06 -17.71 -4.06
C TRP A 114 -2.28 -18.37 -2.71
N ARG A 115 -1.37 -18.08 -1.78
CA ARG A 115 -1.47 -18.52 -0.39
C ARG A 115 -1.89 -17.35 0.49
N VAL A 116 -2.92 -17.56 1.30
CA VAL A 116 -3.50 -16.52 2.14
C VAL A 116 -3.72 -17.03 3.56
N HIS A 117 -3.45 -16.16 4.53
CA HIS A 117 -3.88 -16.32 5.91
C HIS A 117 -4.85 -15.19 6.23
N HIS A 118 -6.02 -15.51 6.77
CA HIS A 118 -7.04 -14.51 7.06
C HIS A 118 -7.76 -14.80 8.37
N SER A 119 -8.03 -13.76 9.17
CA SER A 119 -8.62 -13.89 10.50
C SER A 119 -10.12 -14.21 10.51
N SER A 120 -10.72 -14.43 9.35
CA SER A 120 -12.15 -14.75 9.23
C SER A 120 -12.41 -15.71 8.09
N THR A 121 -13.61 -16.30 8.06
CA THR A 121 -14.04 -17.06 6.89
C THR A 121 -14.55 -16.11 5.81
N GLY A 122 -14.15 -16.36 4.56
CA GLY A 122 -14.51 -15.50 3.43
C GLY A 122 -13.70 -14.20 3.39
N GLY A 123 -14.22 -13.17 2.72
CA GLY A 123 -13.71 -11.79 2.84
C GLY A 123 -12.19 -11.56 2.80
N TYR A 124 -11.39 -12.32 2.06
CA TYR A 124 -9.91 -12.23 2.02
C TYR A 124 -9.39 -11.43 0.81
N PRO A 125 -8.07 -11.09 0.73
CA PRO A 125 -7.45 -10.47 -0.45
C PRO A 125 -7.65 -11.28 -1.73
N LYS A 126 -7.97 -10.60 -2.85
CA LYS A 126 -8.41 -11.25 -4.10
C LYS A 126 -7.61 -10.77 -5.30
N ILE A 127 -7.37 -11.70 -6.23
CA ILE A 127 -6.77 -11.40 -7.52
C ILE A 127 -7.76 -10.61 -8.39
N ALA A 128 -7.24 -9.60 -9.07
CA ALA A 128 -7.84 -8.89 -10.18
C ALA A 128 -6.86 -8.85 -11.34
N ILE A 129 -7.38 -8.93 -12.57
CA ILE A 129 -6.57 -8.85 -13.79
C ILE A 129 -7.11 -7.67 -14.59
N TRP A 130 -6.20 -6.76 -14.94
CA TRP A 130 -6.52 -5.52 -15.63
C TRP A 130 -6.16 -5.61 -17.10
N ALA A 131 -7.04 -5.12 -17.95
CA ALA A 131 -6.82 -4.91 -19.37
C ALA A 131 -6.86 -3.41 -19.67
N ASN A 132 -6.00 -2.95 -20.58
CA ASN A 132 -6.13 -1.65 -21.22
C ASN A 132 -6.12 -1.80 -22.74
N TRP A 133 -6.90 -0.96 -23.42
CA TRP A 133 -6.94 -0.92 -24.89
C TRP A 133 -7.39 0.46 -25.36
N GLU A 134 -7.23 0.74 -26.64
CA GLU A 134 -7.77 1.94 -27.27
C GLU A 134 -8.87 1.55 -28.25
N ASP A 135 -9.95 2.32 -28.26
CA ASP A 135 -10.99 2.23 -29.29
C ASP A 135 -11.35 3.62 -29.84
N SER A 136 -12.36 3.71 -30.70
CA SER A 136 -12.82 4.98 -31.29
C SER A 136 -13.29 6.01 -30.26
N GLY A 137 -13.59 5.58 -29.03
CA GLY A 137 -13.94 6.40 -27.87
C GLY A 137 -12.78 6.65 -26.90
N GLY A 138 -11.54 6.34 -27.29
CA GLY A 138 -10.32 6.61 -26.53
C GLY A 138 -9.82 5.43 -25.70
N ALA A 139 -8.91 5.72 -24.76
CA ALA A 139 -8.36 4.71 -23.85
C ALA A 139 -9.45 4.11 -22.95
N LYS A 140 -9.48 2.78 -22.89
CA LYS A 140 -10.39 1.98 -22.08
C LYS A 140 -9.61 1.12 -21.11
N ARG A 141 -10.28 0.75 -20.03
CA ARG A 141 -9.69 -0.05 -18.95
C ARG A 141 -10.75 -0.91 -18.28
N GLU A 142 -10.55 -2.23 -18.29
CA GLU A 142 -11.43 -3.22 -17.67
C GLU A 142 -10.66 -3.98 -16.61
N ALA A 143 -11.35 -4.42 -15.56
CA ALA A 143 -10.80 -5.32 -14.57
C ALA A 143 -11.81 -6.41 -14.29
N ILE A 144 -11.36 -7.66 -14.28
CA ILE A 144 -12.14 -8.76 -13.73
C ILE A 144 -11.57 -9.12 -12.35
N TYR A 145 -12.42 -9.08 -11.34
CA TYR A 145 -12.09 -9.36 -9.94
C TYR A 145 -12.59 -10.75 -9.58
N PHE A 146 -11.70 -11.60 -9.08
CA PHE A 146 -12.06 -12.94 -8.63
C PHE A 146 -13.15 -12.87 -7.56
N ARG A 147 -14.20 -13.70 -7.72
CA ARG A 147 -15.35 -13.80 -6.82
C ARG A 147 -15.33 -15.18 -6.15
N PRO A 148 -14.92 -15.25 -4.87
CA PRO A 148 -14.70 -16.51 -4.18
C PRO A 148 -15.97 -17.13 -3.62
N GLU A 149 -17.15 -16.93 -4.21
CA GLU A 149 -18.44 -17.33 -3.58
C GLU A 149 -18.50 -18.82 -3.22
N SER A 150 -17.60 -19.66 -3.78
CA SER A 150 -17.47 -21.09 -3.53
C SER A 150 -16.17 -21.56 -2.85
N LEU A 151 -15.16 -20.71 -2.61
CA LEU A 151 -13.89 -21.13 -1.98
C LEU A 151 -13.88 -20.81 -0.49
N ALA A 152 -14.18 -21.82 0.31
CA ALA A 152 -14.04 -21.77 1.76
C ALA A 152 -12.55 -21.73 2.13
N ILE A 153 -12.11 -20.61 2.68
CA ILE A 153 -10.88 -20.55 3.47
C ILE A 153 -11.23 -20.72 4.95
N ASN A 154 -10.30 -21.26 5.72
CA ASN A 154 -10.42 -21.40 7.16
C ASN A 154 -9.85 -20.15 7.84
N ALA A 155 -10.51 -19.70 8.90
CA ALA A 155 -9.98 -18.61 9.70
C ALA A 155 -8.67 -19.04 10.39
N ASP A 156 -7.72 -18.11 10.45
CA ASP A 156 -6.45 -18.24 11.17
C ASP A 156 -5.57 -19.41 10.71
N GLN A 157 -5.62 -19.72 9.42
CA GLN A 157 -4.79 -20.75 8.79
C GLN A 157 -4.29 -20.29 7.42
N TRP A 158 -3.16 -20.87 6.99
CA TRP A 158 -2.65 -20.68 5.64
C TRP A 158 -3.39 -21.58 4.66
N ASP A 159 -4.27 -21.00 3.84
CA ASP A 159 -4.98 -21.70 2.77
C ASP A 159 -4.41 -21.37 1.39
N ARG A 160 -4.45 -22.36 0.49
CA ARG A 160 -4.14 -22.14 -0.93
C ARG A 160 -5.42 -21.92 -1.69
N VAL A 161 -5.56 -20.75 -2.29
CA VAL A 161 -6.67 -20.43 -3.20
C VAL A 161 -6.21 -20.69 -4.62
N VAL A 162 -6.95 -21.53 -5.34
CA VAL A 162 -6.66 -21.90 -6.73
C VAL A 162 -7.79 -21.42 -7.62
N ILE A 163 -7.45 -20.71 -8.68
CA ILE A 163 -8.43 -20.29 -9.69
C ILE A 163 -8.60 -21.43 -10.69
N ASP A 164 -9.76 -22.07 -10.68
CA ASP A 164 -10.20 -22.93 -11.76
C ASP A 164 -10.71 -22.07 -12.92
N LEU A 165 -9.95 -21.98 -14.01
CA LEU A 165 -10.28 -21.13 -15.16
C LEU A 165 -11.59 -21.54 -15.88
N ASN A 166 -12.13 -22.72 -15.62
CA ASN A 166 -13.41 -23.17 -16.18
C ASN A 166 -14.61 -22.76 -15.33
N THR A 167 -14.47 -22.81 -14.00
CA THR A 167 -15.60 -22.70 -13.06
C THR A 167 -15.55 -21.47 -12.17
N SER A 168 -14.37 -20.87 -11.98
CA SER A 168 -14.18 -19.70 -11.14
C SER A 168 -14.89 -18.49 -11.71
N GLU A 169 -15.62 -17.80 -10.85
CA GLU A 169 -16.34 -16.58 -11.22
C GLU A 169 -15.50 -15.33 -11.00
N PHE A 170 -15.70 -14.37 -11.89
CA PHE A 170 -15.13 -13.04 -11.79
C PHE A 170 -16.21 -12.01 -12.08
N LYS A 171 -16.16 -10.91 -11.33
CA LYS A 171 -17.01 -9.74 -11.56
C LYS A 171 -16.20 -8.65 -12.26
N ASN A 172 -16.75 -8.01 -13.28
CA ASN A 172 -16.04 -6.93 -13.96
C ASN A 172 -16.28 -5.54 -13.35
N ASN A 173 -15.59 -4.51 -13.88
CA ASN A 173 -15.72 -3.12 -13.45
C ASN A 173 -16.79 -2.33 -14.23
N GLY A 174 -17.26 -2.87 -15.37
CA GLY A 174 -18.35 -2.33 -16.18
C GLY A 174 -17.94 -1.82 -17.57
N ALA A 175 -16.63 -1.72 -17.86
CA ALA A 175 -16.14 -1.11 -19.11
C ALA A 175 -16.58 -1.86 -20.38
N THR A 176 -16.67 -3.19 -20.32
CA THR A 176 -17.07 -4.06 -21.45
C THR A 176 -18.56 -4.40 -21.47
N THR A 177 -19.32 -3.90 -20.50
CA THR A 177 -20.72 -4.27 -20.26
C THR A 177 -21.62 -3.04 -20.12
N GLY A 178 -21.27 -1.94 -20.80
CA GLY A 178 -22.11 -0.73 -20.83
C GLY A 178 -22.28 -0.04 -19.47
N GLY A 179 -21.37 -0.29 -18.52
CA GLY A 179 -21.40 0.24 -17.16
C GLY A 179 -21.92 -0.74 -16.11
N ASP A 180 -22.56 -1.85 -16.52
CA ASP A 180 -23.10 -2.82 -15.58
C ASP A 180 -22.02 -3.76 -15.04
N LYS A 181 -21.95 -3.95 -13.72
CA LYS A 181 -21.01 -4.92 -13.13
C LYS A 181 -21.61 -6.32 -13.13
N VAL A 182 -21.14 -7.17 -14.04
CA VAL A 182 -21.65 -8.52 -14.27
C VAL A 182 -20.67 -9.56 -13.72
N THR A 183 -21.19 -10.66 -13.17
CA THR A 183 -20.39 -11.83 -12.78
C THR A 183 -20.51 -12.90 -13.86
N ARG A 184 -19.37 -13.48 -14.27
CA ARG A 184 -19.28 -14.60 -15.23
C ARG A 184 -18.11 -15.51 -14.87
N THR A 185 -18.09 -16.72 -15.39
CA THR A 185 -16.89 -17.58 -15.28
C THR A 185 -15.71 -16.97 -16.03
N PHE A 186 -14.48 -17.30 -15.63
CA PHE A 186 -13.28 -16.87 -16.34
C PHE A 186 -13.30 -17.29 -17.82
N ALA A 187 -13.66 -18.55 -18.11
CA ALA A 187 -13.85 -19.03 -19.48
C ALA A 187 -14.83 -18.18 -20.31
N THR A 188 -15.88 -17.63 -19.70
CA THR A 188 -16.81 -16.72 -20.38
C THR A 188 -16.19 -15.34 -20.59
N TRP A 189 -15.39 -14.86 -19.63
CA TRP A 189 -14.64 -13.61 -19.80
C TRP A 189 -13.63 -13.67 -20.94
N LEU A 190 -12.96 -14.81 -21.15
CA LEU A 190 -12.04 -14.99 -22.29
C LEU A 190 -12.73 -14.75 -23.65
N GLN A 191 -14.02 -15.02 -23.77
CA GLN A 191 -14.76 -14.71 -25.00
C GLN A 191 -14.96 -13.21 -25.24
N THR A 192 -14.86 -12.38 -24.19
CA THR A 192 -15.06 -10.92 -24.25
C THR A 192 -13.74 -10.16 -24.27
N ILE A 193 -12.76 -10.59 -23.46
CA ILE A 193 -11.49 -9.90 -23.22
C ILE A 193 -10.26 -10.79 -23.40
N GLY A 194 -10.43 -12.02 -23.93
CA GLY A 194 -9.34 -13.00 -24.07
C GLY A 194 -8.15 -12.48 -24.86
N ASP A 195 -8.43 -11.78 -25.97
CA ASP A 195 -7.39 -11.21 -26.85
C ASP A 195 -6.86 -9.86 -26.35
N PHE A 196 -7.40 -9.32 -25.25
CA PHE A 196 -6.92 -8.05 -24.72
C PHE A 196 -5.60 -8.25 -23.99
N ARG A 197 -4.70 -7.29 -24.16
CA ARG A 197 -3.42 -7.28 -23.48
C ARG A 197 -3.62 -7.11 -21.97
N ILE A 198 -2.89 -7.89 -21.19
CA ILE A 198 -2.82 -7.71 -19.74
C ILE A 198 -2.04 -6.43 -19.46
N GLU A 199 -2.65 -5.50 -18.74
CA GLU A 199 -1.97 -4.33 -18.19
C GLU A 199 -1.23 -4.71 -16.91
N SER A 200 -1.92 -5.39 -15.99
CA SER A 200 -1.37 -5.77 -14.70
C SER A 200 -2.18 -6.89 -14.04
N ILE A 201 -1.53 -7.61 -13.14
CA ILE A 201 -2.16 -8.52 -12.18
C ILE A 201 -2.03 -7.90 -10.81
N GLN A 202 -3.12 -7.89 -10.05
CA GLN A 202 -3.18 -7.27 -8.74
C GLN A 202 -3.80 -8.23 -7.73
N ILE A 203 -3.21 -8.37 -6.56
CA ILE A 203 -3.94 -8.86 -5.39
C ILE A 203 -4.33 -7.66 -4.54
N SER A 204 -5.60 -7.56 -4.18
CA SER A 204 -6.12 -6.40 -3.47
C SER A 204 -7.09 -6.79 -2.38
N TYR A 205 -7.15 -5.95 -1.35
CA TYR A 205 -8.08 -6.09 -0.27
C TYR A 205 -8.65 -4.75 0.13
N ASN A 206 -9.98 -4.66 0.11
CA ASN A 206 -10.73 -3.49 0.55
C ASN A 206 -11.61 -3.93 1.72
N SER A 207 -11.27 -3.49 2.92
CA SER A 207 -12.08 -3.83 4.09
C SER A 207 -13.30 -2.91 4.18
N PRO A 208 -14.49 -3.44 4.50
CA PRO A 208 -15.64 -2.63 4.85
C PRO A 208 -15.34 -1.75 6.08
N ALA A 209 -15.88 -0.53 6.09
CA ALA A 209 -15.79 0.36 7.24
C ALA A 209 -16.14 -0.35 8.57
N ASN A 210 -15.40 -0.01 9.63
CA ASN A 210 -15.56 -0.55 10.99
C ASN A 210 -15.28 -2.06 11.14
N THR A 211 -14.59 -2.67 10.19
CA THR A 211 -14.14 -4.06 10.33
C THR A 211 -12.63 -4.13 10.20
N ALA A 212 -11.98 -4.70 11.22
CA ALA A 212 -10.57 -5.04 11.17
C ALA A 212 -10.41 -6.52 10.88
N TYR A 213 -9.50 -6.79 9.98
CA TYR A 213 -9.10 -8.15 9.63
C TYR A 213 -7.59 -8.22 9.60
N GLU A 214 -7.06 -9.33 10.08
CA GLU A 214 -5.69 -9.71 9.78
C GLU A 214 -5.70 -10.53 8.50
N SER A 215 -4.91 -10.10 7.54
CA SER A 215 -4.83 -10.72 6.22
C SER A 215 -3.39 -10.71 5.77
N TYR A 216 -2.89 -11.85 5.32
CA TYR A 216 -1.52 -11.99 4.84
C TYR A 216 -1.51 -12.79 3.55
N VAL A 217 -0.65 -12.41 2.61
CA VAL A 217 -0.41 -13.12 1.35
C VAL A 217 1.04 -13.54 1.31
N ASP A 218 1.29 -14.83 1.23
CA ASP A 218 2.63 -15.41 1.26
C ASP A 218 3.26 -15.44 -0.14
N TYR A 219 2.58 -16.07 -1.11
CA TYR A 219 3.01 -16.07 -2.49
C TYR A 219 1.83 -15.96 -3.45
N ILE A 220 2.15 -15.57 -4.69
CA ILE A 220 1.26 -15.66 -5.85
C ILE A 220 1.95 -16.51 -6.91
N GLU A 221 1.22 -17.44 -7.51
CA GLU A 221 1.70 -18.28 -8.62
C GLU A 221 0.86 -18.00 -9.86
N ILE A 222 1.52 -17.67 -10.97
CA ILE A 222 0.89 -17.41 -12.28
C ILE A 222 1.61 -18.25 -13.32
N ASN A 223 0.88 -19.12 -14.03
CA ASN A 223 1.43 -20.04 -15.04
C ASN A 223 2.67 -20.81 -14.57
N GLY A 224 2.71 -21.20 -13.30
CA GLY A 224 3.83 -21.92 -12.70
C GLY A 224 5.04 -21.05 -12.31
N THR A 225 5.00 -19.74 -12.54
CA THR A 225 5.95 -18.79 -11.96
C THR A 225 5.47 -18.38 -10.58
N THR A 226 6.27 -18.63 -9.55
CA THR A 226 5.98 -18.26 -8.16
C THR A 226 6.68 -16.95 -7.80
N PHE A 227 5.91 -16.04 -7.21
CA PHE A 227 6.38 -14.81 -6.58
C PHE A 227 6.26 -14.99 -5.07
N ASP A 228 7.36 -15.30 -4.40
CA ASP A 228 7.46 -15.42 -2.95
C ASP A 228 7.86 -14.08 -2.32
N PHE A 229 7.11 -13.60 -1.34
CA PHE A 229 7.38 -12.27 -0.75
C PHE A 229 8.40 -12.33 0.40
N GLU A 230 9.28 -13.33 0.39
CA GLU A 230 10.34 -13.58 1.38
C GLU A 230 11.55 -12.65 1.25
N GLY A 231 11.65 -11.93 0.13
CA GLY A 231 12.70 -10.95 -0.13
C GLY A 231 12.78 -9.80 0.87
N ALA A 232 13.76 -8.92 0.67
CA ALA A 232 13.95 -7.73 1.48
C ALA A 232 12.82 -6.70 1.21
N ILE A 233 11.63 -6.94 1.79
CA ILE A 233 10.60 -5.91 1.93
C ILE A 233 11.24 -4.76 2.70
N PRO A 234 11.23 -3.53 2.17
CA PRO A 234 11.80 -2.38 2.86
C PRO A 234 11.29 -2.31 4.29
N LEU A 235 12.22 -2.10 5.22
CA LEU A 235 11.86 -1.83 6.60
C LEU A 235 11.06 -0.52 6.61
N GLU A 236 10.06 -0.45 7.50
CA GLU A 236 9.25 0.75 7.70
C GLU A 236 10.15 2.00 7.67
N PRO A 237 9.74 3.11 7.03
CA PRO A 237 10.37 4.39 7.34
C PRO A 237 10.13 4.60 8.83
N ASP A 238 11.21 4.49 9.64
CA ASP A 238 11.19 4.59 11.11
C ASP A 238 10.00 5.43 11.54
N ALA A 239 8.92 4.78 12.00
CA ALA A 239 7.78 5.49 12.54
C ALA A 239 8.36 6.28 13.70
N ALA A 240 8.57 7.59 13.46
CA ALA A 240 9.45 8.43 14.25
C ALA A 240 9.26 8.05 15.70
N THR A 241 10.27 7.39 16.27
CA THR A 241 10.21 6.91 17.65
C THR A 241 9.75 8.13 18.41
N ALA A 242 8.57 8.08 19.01
CA ALA A 242 8.05 9.22 19.73
C ALA A 242 9.15 9.57 20.73
N VAL A 243 9.87 10.66 20.44
CA VAL A 243 10.92 11.13 21.31
C VAL A 243 10.14 11.53 22.54
N THR A 244 10.12 10.63 23.52
CA THR A 244 9.84 10.95 24.89
C THR A 244 10.94 11.90 25.29
N LEU A 245 10.74 13.18 24.95
CA LEU A 245 11.52 14.25 25.53
C LEU A 245 11.33 14.04 27.03
N PRO A 246 12.40 13.77 27.81
CA PRO A 246 12.27 13.81 29.24
C PRO A 246 11.68 15.17 29.57
N LEU A 247 10.57 15.19 30.31
CA LEU A 247 9.90 16.41 30.79
C LEU A 247 10.77 17.16 31.82
N TRP A 248 12.08 17.21 31.64
CA TRP A 248 13.08 17.89 32.47
C TRP A 248 14.21 18.32 31.52
N PRO A 249 14.45 19.64 31.36
CA PRO A 249 14.61 20.57 32.47
C PRO A 249 13.79 21.85 32.30
N LEU A 250 12.47 21.79 32.55
CA LEU A 250 11.67 23.02 32.76
C LEU A 250 11.62 23.45 34.24
N GLY A 251 12.41 22.81 35.10
CA GLY A 251 12.48 23.10 36.55
C GLY A 251 13.58 24.05 37.00
N LEU A 252 14.30 24.76 36.11
CA LEU A 252 15.38 25.69 36.50
C LEU A 252 15.10 27.17 36.21
N ALA A 253 13.86 27.52 35.86
CA ALA A 253 13.44 28.93 35.66
C ALA A 253 12.45 29.45 36.72
N ALA A 254 12.28 28.75 37.86
CA ALA A 254 11.47 29.22 38.99
C ALA A 254 12.28 29.44 40.30
N GLY A 255 13.62 29.47 40.21
CA GLY A 255 14.52 29.63 41.37
C GLY A 255 15.32 30.94 41.40
N LEU A 256 15.05 31.90 40.49
CA LEU A 256 15.85 33.14 40.35
C LEU A 256 15.05 34.44 40.54
N MET A 257 13.83 34.36 41.07
CA MET A 257 13.02 35.51 41.49
C MET A 257 12.59 35.41 42.98
N ALA A 258 13.47 34.86 43.83
CA ALA A 258 13.29 34.86 45.28
C ALA A 258 14.62 35.12 46.05
N TRP A 259 15.63 35.69 45.38
CA TRP A 259 16.94 35.98 45.97
C TRP A 259 17.37 37.46 45.85
N PHE A 260 16.42 38.37 45.66
CA PHE A 260 16.62 39.79 45.92
C PHE A 260 15.38 40.36 46.61
N GLY A 261 15.28 40.18 47.93
CA GLY A 261 14.19 40.82 48.67
C GLY A 261 13.91 40.28 50.06
N ARG A 262 14.91 40.19 50.95
CA ARG A 262 14.72 40.34 52.41
C ARG A 262 16.07 40.36 53.15
N GLY A 263 16.80 41.45 52.98
CA GLY A 263 17.73 41.94 54.01
C GLY A 263 17.08 43.13 54.72
N ARG A 264 17.14 43.14 56.06
CA ARG A 264 16.48 44.05 57.04
C ARG A 264 15.07 43.57 57.43
N LEU A 265 14.75 43.20 58.67
CA LEU A 265 15.19 43.73 59.97
C LEU A 265 15.34 42.60 61.00
N SER A 266 16.50 42.56 61.64
CA SER A 266 16.62 42.14 63.04
C SER A 266 16.04 43.22 63.93
N GLN A 267 15.14 42.88 64.87
CA GLN A 267 15.20 43.29 66.28
C GLN A 267 13.88 42.99 67.03
N LEU A 268 14.04 42.55 68.29
CA LEU A 268 13.05 42.37 69.37
C LEU A 268 12.22 41.07 69.29
N ARG A 269 12.13 40.18 70.27
CA ARG A 269 12.52 40.14 71.69
C ARG A 269 12.43 38.67 72.13
N HIS A 270 13.45 38.14 72.80
CA HIS A 270 13.21 37.19 73.90
C HIS A 270 13.14 38.03 75.19
N SER A 271 12.29 37.57 76.11
CA SER A 271 12.32 37.90 77.53
C SER A 271 13.72 37.86 78.11
#